data_AF-A0A446BTM3-F1
#
_entry.id   AF-A0A446BTM3-F1
#
_cell.length_a   1.000
_cell.length_b   1.000
_cell.length_c   1.000
_cell.angle_alpha   90.00
_cell.angle_beta   90.00
_cell.angle_gamma   90.00
#
_symmetry.space_group_name_H-M   'P 1'
#
loop_
_entity.id
_entity.type
_entity.pdbx_description
1 polymer ?
#
loop_
_entity_poly.entity_id
_entity_poly.type
_entity_poly.pdbx_seq_one_letter_code
_entity_poly.pdbx_strand_id
1 'polypeptide(L)'
;MAPPPTKSDQQVASEFTAYYLQRATKEFAEDLDKVRAADDFKNDALQTLISALQQGTAMFSAEEKRMIMQAIIRPRRFTPCVNGHISAASICSG
;
A
#
# COMPACT_ATOMS: atom_id res chain seq x y z
N MET A 1 27.86 -0.15 -15.75
CA MET A 1 26.47 -0.39 -15.34
C MET A 1 26.10 0.72 -14.37
N ALA A 2 25.28 1.70 -14.77
CA ALA A 2 24.79 2.70 -13.81
C ALA A 2 23.80 1.99 -12.86
N PRO A 3 23.78 2.32 -11.55
CA PRO A 3 22.77 1.79 -10.65
C PRO A 3 21.36 2.18 -11.17
N PRO A 4 20.35 1.31 -11.00
CA PRO A 4 18.98 1.66 -11.37
C PRO A 4 18.57 2.95 -10.64
N PRO A 5 17.82 3.85 -11.28
CA PRO A 5 17.41 5.09 -10.64
C PRO A 5 16.55 4.77 -9.41
N THR A 6 17.07 5.08 -8.22
CA THR A 6 16.34 4.97 -6.97
C THR A 6 15.28 6.07 -6.95
N LYS A 7 14.00 5.71 -6.79
CA LYS A 7 12.90 6.67 -6.70
C LYS A 7 13.17 7.70 -5.60
N SER A 8 12.90 8.96 -5.89
CA SER A 8 12.94 10.04 -4.91
C SER A 8 11.85 9.90 -3.85
N ASP A 9 12.03 10.57 -2.72
CA ASP A 9 11.09 10.58 -1.59
C ASP A 9 9.70 11.05 -2.02
N GLN A 10 9.66 12.04 -2.92
CA GLN A 10 8.41 12.57 -3.45
C GLN A 10 7.68 11.54 -4.33
N GLN A 11 8.43 10.80 -5.16
CA GLN A 11 7.85 9.71 -5.96
C GLN A 11 7.32 8.59 -5.07
N VAL A 12 8.09 8.19 -4.04
CA VAL A 12 7.64 7.16 -3.09
C VAL A 12 6.41 7.64 -2.31
N ALA A 13 6.39 8.90 -1.86
CA ALA A 13 5.25 9.46 -1.15
C ALA A 13 3.99 9.47 -2.01
N SER A 14 4.10 9.83 -3.30
CA SER A 14 2.98 9.79 -4.24
C SER A 14 2.44 8.38 -4.45
N GLU A 15 3.33 7.40 -4.69
CA GLU A 15 2.94 6.00 -4.85
C GLU A 15 2.31 5.44 -3.57
N PHE A 16 2.88 5.78 -2.42
CA PHE A 16 2.34 5.40 -1.12
C PHE A 16 0.94 6.00 -0.90
N THR A 17 0.72 7.27 -1.21
CA THR A 17 -0.60 7.90 -1.05
C THR A 17 -1.65 7.20 -1.91
N ALA A 18 -1.32 6.86 -3.16
CA ALA A 18 -2.23 6.12 -4.03
C ALA A 18 -2.57 4.73 -3.45
N TYR A 19 -1.55 3.99 -2.99
CA TYR A 19 -1.72 2.69 -2.35
C TYR A 19 -2.55 2.79 -1.05
N TYR A 20 -2.23 3.75 -0.20
CA TYR A 20 -2.91 3.99 1.07
C TYR A 20 -4.39 4.31 0.85
N LEU A 21 -4.71 5.23 -0.08
CA LEU A 21 -6.10 5.59 -0.37
C LEU A 21 -6.87 4.38 -0.91
N GLN A 22 -6.32 3.64 -1.87
CA GLN A 22 -6.97 2.43 -2.37
C GLN A 22 -7.31 1.46 -1.23
N ARG A 23 -6.38 1.25 -0.30
CA ARG A 23 -6.58 0.35 0.82
C ARG A 23 -7.56 0.91 1.84
N ALA A 24 -7.39 2.14 2.30
CA ALA A 24 -8.27 2.80 3.24
C ALA A 24 -9.72 2.80 2.73
N THR A 25 -9.95 3.12 1.46
CA THR A 25 -11.31 3.13 0.87
C THR A 25 -11.92 1.72 0.83
N LYS A 26 -11.09 0.68 0.67
CA LYS A 26 -11.55 -0.72 0.73
C LYS A 26 -11.89 -1.15 2.14
N GLU A 27 -11.01 -0.88 3.11
CA GLU A 27 -11.21 -1.29 4.50
C GLU A 27 -12.37 -0.52 5.16
N PHE A 28 -12.60 0.74 4.77
CA PHE A 28 -13.70 1.56 5.28
C PHE A 28 -14.94 1.56 4.37
N ALA A 29 -15.07 0.64 3.41
CA ALA A 29 -16.13 0.68 2.40
C ALA A 29 -17.53 0.80 3.04
N GLU A 30 -17.84 -0.03 4.05
CA GLU A 30 -19.14 -0.01 4.73
C GLU A 30 -19.40 1.31 5.47
N ASP A 31 -18.39 1.88 6.11
CA ASP A 31 -18.54 3.13 6.85
C ASP A 31 -18.61 4.34 5.93
N LEU A 32 -17.90 4.32 4.80
CA LEU A 32 -17.99 5.34 3.76
C LEU A 32 -19.37 5.33 3.10
N ASP A 33 -19.98 4.15 2.90
CA ASP A 33 -21.35 4.05 2.41
C ASP A 33 -22.36 4.66 3.39
N LYS A 34 -22.19 4.44 4.70
CA LYS A 34 -23.02 5.08 5.75
C LYS A 34 -22.86 6.60 5.76
N VAL A 35 -21.62 7.09 5.73
CA VAL A 35 -21.32 8.54 5.70
C VAL A 35 -21.95 9.17 4.46
N ARG A 36 -21.87 8.52 3.31
CA ARG A 36 -22.45 9.00 2.06
C ARG A 36 -23.97 8.98 2.05
N ALA A 37 -24.58 8.02 2.73
CA ALA A 37 -26.04 7.89 2.83
C ALA A 37 -26.66 8.83 3.88
N ALA A 38 -25.84 9.52 4.69
CA ALA A 38 -26.33 10.43 5.70
C ALA A 38 -26.95 11.69 5.09
N ASP A 39 -28.06 12.16 5.65
CA ASP A 39 -28.84 13.30 5.14
C ASP A 39 -28.04 14.61 5.12
N ASP A 40 -27.01 14.71 5.95
CA ASP A 40 -26.13 15.87 6.10
C ASP A 40 -24.86 15.80 5.24
N PHE A 41 -24.64 14.74 4.46
CA PHE A 41 -23.53 14.69 3.51
C PHE A 41 -23.79 15.59 2.30
N LYS A 42 -23.16 16.77 2.27
CA LYS A 42 -23.33 17.80 1.23
C LYS A 42 -22.16 17.84 0.23
N ASN A 43 -22.31 18.62 -0.84
CA ASN A 43 -21.34 18.68 -1.95
C ASN A 43 -19.92 19.09 -1.53
N ASP A 44 -19.77 19.87 -0.47
CA ASP A 44 -18.48 20.28 0.11
C ASP A 44 -17.87 19.19 1.02
N ALA A 45 -18.69 18.33 1.63
CA ALA A 45 -18.24 17.26 2.51
C ALA A 45 -17.35 16.23 1.79
N LEU A 46 -17.53 16.03 0.48
CA LEU A 46 -16.71 15.11 -0.31
C LEU A 46 -15.23 15.52 -0.33
N GLN A 47 -14.93 16.81 -0.51
CA GLN A 47 -13.54 17.29 -0.50
C GLN A 47 -12.92 17.19 0.88
N THR A 48 -13.71 17.45 1.93
CA THR A 48 -13.29 17.25 3.32
C THR A 48 -12.96 15.79 3.60
N LEU A 49 -13.80 14.85 3.15
CA LEU A 49 -13.58 13.42 3.29
C LEU A 49 -12.30 12.96 2.57
N ILE A 50 -12.10 13.37 1.32
CA ILE A 50 -10.89 13.05 0.55
C ILE A 50 -9.64 13.59 1.27
N SER A 51 -9.72 14.83 1.75
CA SER A 51 -8.62 15.47 2.48
C SER A 51 -8.31 14.75 3.79
N ALA A 52 -9.32 14.30 4.53
CA ALA A 52 -9.15 13.54 5.76
C ALA A 52 -8.50 12.17 5.51
N LEU A 53 -8.94 11.45 4.48
CA LEU A 53 -8.33 10.18 4.08
C LEU A 53 -6.86 10.38 3.65
N GLN A 54 -6.56 11.43 2.90
CA GLN A 54 -5.18 11.76 2.52
C GLN A 54 -4.31 12.12 3.73
N GLN A 55 -4.85 12.86 4.70
CA GLN A 55 -4.14 13.22 5.93
C GLN A 55 -3.68 12.00 6.74
N GLY A 56 -4.38 10.86 6.65
CA GLY A 56 -3.95 9.60 7.28
C GLY A 56 -2.54 9.15 6.86
N THR A 57 -2.04 9.59 5.71
CA THR A 57 -0.67 9.31 5.26
C THR A 57 0.41 10.05 6.06
N ALA A 58 0.05 11.08 6.83
CA ALA A 58 0.96 11.82 7.69
C ALA A 58 1.43 10.99 8.91
N MET A 59 0.71 9.92 9.24
CA MET A 59 1.08 8.98 10.31
C MET A 59 2.32 8.14 9.99
N PHE A 60 2.83 8.20 8.75
CA PHE A 60 3.97 7.42 8.29
C PHE A 60 5.12 8.34 7.89
N SER A 61 6.30 8.06 8.43
CA SER A 61 7.55 8.69 8.04
C SER A 61 7.94 8.35 6.60
N ALA A 62 8.86 9.12 6.02
CA ALA A 62 9.38 8.86 4.67
C ALA A 62 10.09 7.48 4.58
N GLU A 63 10.68 7.00 5.66
CA GLU A 63 11.34 5.70 5.71
C GLU A 63 10.32 4.55 5.73
N GLU A 64 9.27 4.65 6.56
CA GLU A 64 8.19 3.66 6.60
C GLU A 64 7.46 3.56 5.27
N LYS A 65 7.17 4.69 4.63
CA LYS A 65 6.58 4.74 3.28
C LYS A 65 7.43 3.95 2.28
N ARG A 66 8.76 4.14 2.30
CA ARG A 66 9.68 3.37 1.44
C ARG A 66 9.66 1.88 1.76
N MET A 67 9.73 1.50 3.03
CA MET A 67 9.73 0.09 3.43
C MET A 67 8.45 -0.61 2.98
N ILE A 68 7.28 0.01 3.20
CA ILE A 68 5.99 -0.52 2.79
C ILE A 68 5.95 -0.68 1.26
N MET A 69 6.32 0.36 0.51
CA MET A 69 6.32 0.30 -0.96
C MET A 69 7.28 -0.76 -1.50
N GLN A 70 8.47 -0.90 -0.91
CA GLN A 70 9.42 -1.95 -1.29
C GLN A 70 8.89 -3.36 -0.97
N ALA A 71 8.19 -3.54 0.15
CA ALA A 71 7.60 -4.81 0.53
C ALA A 71 6.43 -5.22 -0.39
N ILE A 72 5.68 -4.25 -0.93
CA ILE A 72 4.59 -4.51 -1.88
C ILE A 72 5.14 -4.83 -3.28
N ILE A 73 6.15 -4.08 -3.74
CA ILE A 73 6.76 -4.27 -5.06
C ILE A 73 7.57 -5.57 -5.13
N ARG A 74 8.11 -6.04 -4.01
CA ARG A 74 8.74 -7.36 -3.91
C ARG A 74 7.69 -8.40 -3.52
N PRO A 75 7.03 -9.09 -4.49
CA PRO A 75 6.20 -10.22 -4.14
C PRO A 75 7.06 -11.20 -3.36
N ARG A 76 6.59 -11.60 -2.17
CA ARG A 76 7.20 -12.72 -1.46
C ARG A 76 7.19 -13.89 -2.43
N ARG A 77 8.39 -14.39 -2.79
CA ARG A 77 8.54 -15.70 -3.44
C ARG A 77 8.10 -16.76 -2.43
N PHE A 78 6.80 -16.92 -2.25
CA PHE A 78 6.26 -18.18 -1.81
C PHE A 78 6.29 -19.07 -3.03
N THR A 79 7.38 -19.81 -3.21
CA THR A 79 7.31 -21.06 -3.95
C THR A 79 6.32 -21.94 -3.21
N PRO A 80 5.16 -22.30 -3.80
CA PRO A 80 4.39 -23.38 -3.24
C PRO A 80 5.26 -24.63 -3.42
N CYS A 81 5.80 -25.16 -2.32
CA CYS A 81 6.25 -26.54 -2.31
C CYS A 81 4.99 -27.39 -2.47
N VAL A 82 4.54 -27.58 -3.71
CA VAL A 82 3.53 -28.57 -4.02
C VAL A 82 4.16 -29.94 -3.80
N ASN A 83 3.52 -30.73 -2.95
CA ASN A 83 3.93 -32.08 -2.60
C ASN A 83 4.19 -32.92 -3.86
N GLY A 84 5.43 -33.35 -3.99
CA GLY A 84 5.86 -34.32 -4.99
C GLY A 84 7.32 -34.68 -4.74
N HIS A 85 7.55 -35.56 -3.77
CA HIS A 85 8.84 -36.11 -3.37
C HIS A 85 9.77 -35.17 -2.59
N ILE A 86 9.95 -35.49 -1.31
CA ILE A 86 11.11 -35.06 -0.53
C ILE A 86 12.34 -35.64 -1.25
N SER A 87 13.04 -34.82 -2.03
CA SER A 87 14.41 -35.12 -2.44
C SER A 87 15.32 -34.08 -1.81
N ALA A 88 16.08 -34.54 -0.81
CA ALA A 88 17.03 -33.75 -0.07
C ALA A 88 18.24 -33.42 -0.96
N ALA A 89 18.23 -32.25 -1.61
CA ALA A 89 19.43 -31.54 -2.03
C ALA A 89 19.03 -30.22 -2.69
N SER A 90 19.27 -29.10 -2.01
CA SER A 90 20.15 -28.05 -2.54
C SER A 90 19.98 -26.80 -1.69
N ILE A 91 20.84 -26.69 -0.67
CA ILE A 91 21.13 -25.43 0.00
C ILE A 91 22.03 -24.65 -0.98
N CYS A 92 21.46 -23.72 -1.73
CA CYS A 92 22.27 -22.76 -2.47
C CYS A 92 22.56 -21.57 -1.56
N SER A 93 23.69 -21.66 -0.85
CA SER A 93 24.46 -20.49 -0.39
C SER A 93 25.33 -20.01 -1.56
N GLY A 94 25.33 -18.71 -1.82
CA GLY A 94 26.14 -18.05 -2.84
C GLY A 94 25.73 -16.61 -3.02
#